data_AF-A0A8T3VR61-F1
#
_entry.id   AF-A0A8T3VR61-F1
#
_cell.length_a   1.000
_cell.length_b   1.000
_cell.length_c   1.000
_cell.angle_alpha   90.00
_cell.angle_beta   90.00
_cell.angle_gamma   90.00
#
_symmetry.space_group_name_H-M   'P 1'
#
loop_
_entity.id
_entity.type
_entity.pdbx_description
1 polymer ?
#
loop_
_entity_poly.entity_id
_entity_poly.type
_entity_poly.pdbx_seq_one_letter_code
_entity_poly.pdbx_strand_id
1 'polypeptide(L)'
;MSQRRWNGMDLATIDSLMDSIEKQGGYPLTVFFTYAEKEESQSIGIRNIIDKYLMEDGKPLIDVAINTISSSVVTEAKFNSPLPDYPFLERLDVPILQSPMLVKSESEWRGSIFGLTTAEIAYDVAFPEFDGQIITVPHCSTVHETDGIKHVPIEQRTKDVVEMAIRWGRLRHIPNDRKKVAILFYMYPPQISNGGSAAGLDTFESISNLLKRMSEAGYKLDWVPDDRKDLSDRVMS
;
A
#
# COMPACT_ATOMS: atom_id res chain seq x y z
N MET A 1 0.08 9.02 -10.62
CA MET A 1 1.01 10.18 -10.57
C MET A 1 0.22 11.50 -10.60
N SER A 2 0.84 12.64 -10.27
CA SER A 2 0.16 13.94 -10.40
C SER A 2 0.16 14.46 -11.86
N GLN A 3 -0.91 15.16 -12.26
CA GLN A 3 -1.01 15.78 -13.59
C GLN A 3 0.11 16.78 -13.87
N ARG A 4 0.63 17.46 -12.83
CA ARG A 4 1.77 18.38 -12.95
C ARG A 4 3.04 17.69 -13.46
N ARG A 5 3.35 16.48 -12.96
CA ARG A 5 4.54 15.72 -13.39
C ARG A 5 4.41 15.25 -14.83
N TRP A 6 3.21 14.83 -15.23
CA TRP A 6 2.89 14.50 -16.62
C TRP A 6 3.14 15.70 -17.55
N ASN A 7 2.57 16.87 -17.23
CA ASN A 7 2.75 18.08 -18.03
C ASN A 7 4.22 18.55 -18.09
N GLY A 8 5.00 18.28 -17.04
CA GLY A 8 6.43 18.60 -16.96
C GLY A 8 7.35 17.58 -17.63
N MET A 9 6.81 16.51 -18.22
CA MET A 9 7.58 15.41 -18.83
C MET A 9 8.58 14.73 -17.87
N ASP A 10 8.32 14.82 -16.55
CA ASP A 10 9.11 14.18 -15.51
C ASP A 10 8.60 12.77 -15.25
N LEU A 11 8.87 11.88 -16.21
CA LEU A 11 8.26 10.55 -16.31
C LEU A 11 9.19 9.40 -15.92
N ALA A 12 10.49 9.64 -15.77
CA ALA A 12 11.49 8.59 -15.59
C ALA A 12 11.19 7.62 -14.43
N THR A 13 10.62 8.13 -13.33
CA THR A 13 10.26 7.28 -12.18
C THR A 13 9.04 6.41 -12.47
N ILE A 14 8.10 6.89 -13.27
CA ILE A 14 6.91 6.14 -13.67
C ILE A 14 7.28 5.10 -14.72
N ASP A 15 8.11 5.47 -15.71
CA ASP A 15 8.62 4.53 -16.71
C ASP A 15 9.35 3.37 -16.03
N SER A 16 10.18 3.66 -15.04
CA SER A 16 10.86 2.64 -14.23
C SER A 16 9.88 1.73 -13.46
N LEU A 17 8.78 2.27 -12.94
CA LEU A 17 7.73 1.46 -12.31
C LEU A 17 7.01 0.57 -13.33
N MET A 18 6.63 1.11 -14.49
CA MET A 18 5.98 0.37 -15.57
C MET A 18 6.86 -0.79 -16.05
N ASP A 19 8.12 -0.50 -16.39
CA ASP A 19 9.09 -1.50 -16.82
C ASP A 19 9.26 -2.61 -15.77
N SER A 20 9.31 -2.25 -14.49
CA SER A 20 9.44 -3.21 -13.39
C SER A 20 8.18 -4.07 -13.23
N ILE A 21 6.98 -3.49 -13.39
CA ILE A 21 5.70 -4.21 -13.36
C ILE A 21 5.65 -5.24 -14.49
N GLU A 22 5.97 -4.83 -15.72
CA GLU A 22 5.97 -5.72 -16.89
C GLU A 22 6.99 -6.86 -16.75
N LYS A 23 8.21 -6.56 -16.29
CA LYS A 23 9.25 -7.56 -16.03
C LYS A 23 8.84 -8.59 -14.96
N GLN A 24 7.93 -8.23 -14.07
CA GLN A 24 7.39 -9.12 -13.03
C GLN A 24 6.04 -9.76 -13.42
N GLY A 25 5.63 -9.60 -14.69
CA GLY A 25 4.44 -10.25 -15.25
C GLY A 25 3.11 -9.55 -14.93
N GLY A 26 3.17 -8.29 -14.44
CA GLY A 26 1.99 -7.45 -14.28
C GLY A 26 1.69 -6.60 -15.53
N TYR A 27 0.51 -5.99 -15.56
CA TYR A 27 0.11 -5.05 -16.61
C TYR A 27 -0.02 -3.66 -15.99
N PRO A 28 0.87 -2.70 -16.31
CA PRO A 28 0.79 -1.37 -15.74
C PRO A 28 -0.37 -0.59 -16.35
N LEU A 29 -1.23 -0.02 -15.50
CA LEU A 29 -2.23 0.99 -15.88
C LEU A 29 -1.86 2.31 -15.20
N THR A 30 -1.32 3.24 -15.97
CA THR A 30 -0.89 4.52 -15.42
C THR A 30 -1.99 5.55 -15.47
N VAL A 31 -2.38 6.05 -14.30
CA VAL A 31 -3.32 7.15 -14.16
C VAL A 31 -2.60 8.39 -13.64
N PHE A 32 -2.77 9.50 -14.35
CA PHE A 32 -2.37 10.82 -13.88
C PHE A 32 -3.62 11.68 -13.66
N PHE A 33 -3.65 12.37 -12.53
CA PHE A 33 -4.82 13.15 -12.14
C PHE A 33 -4.48 14.33 -11.25
N THR A 34 -5.44 15.25 -11.14
CA THR A 34 -5.57 16.18 -10.02
C THR A 34 -6.67 15.66 -9.11
N TYR A 35 -6.50 15.80 -7.79
CA TYR A 35 -7.37 15.15 -6.81
C TYR A 35 -8.86 15.50 -6.97
N ALA A 36 -9.16 16.79 -7.03
CA ALA A 36 -10.52 17.31 -7.12
C ALA A 36 -10.92 17.66 -8.56
N GLU A 37 -12.22 17.79 -8.77
CA GLU A 37 -12.78 18.39 -9.97
C GLU A 37 -12.37 19.86 -10.07
N LYS A 38 -11.92 20.25 -11.26
CA LYS A 38 -11.55 21.63 -11.56
C LYS A 38 -11.94 21.93 -12.99
N GLU A 39 -12.89 22.84 -13.16
CA GLU A 39 -13.41 23.22 -14.48
C GLU A 39 -12.29 23.84 -15.33
N GLU A 40 -11.44 24.69 -14.74
CA GLU A 40 -10.36 25.39 -15.43
C GLU A 40 -9.32 24.44 -16.03
N SER A 41 -9.05 23.31 -15.35
CA SER A 41 -8.09 22.31 -15.82
C SER A 41 -8.76 21.09 -16.45
N GLN A 42 -10.09 21.12 -16.63
CA GLN A 42 -10.93 19.99 -17.07
C GLN A 42 -10.66 18.70 -16.27
N SER A 43 -10.25 18.85 -15.00
CA SER A 43 -10.02 17.71 -14.13
C SER A 43 -11.35 17.14 -13.72
N ILE A 44 -11.54 15.84 -13.96
CA ILE A 44 -12.71 15.11 -13.46
C ILE A 44 -12.50 14.59 -12.02
N GLY A 45 -11.32 14.75 -11.44
CA GLY A 45 -11.01 14.28 -10.07
C GLY A 45 -10.88 12.75 -9.93
N ILE A 46 -10.21 12.30 -8.87
CA ILE A 46 -9.91 10.88 -8.63
C ILE A 46 -11.17 10.02 -8.43
N ARG A 47 -12.22 10.60 -7.83
CA ARG A 47 -13.51 9.95 -7.59
C ARG A 47 -14.14 9.46 -8.89
N ASN A 48 -14.30 10.37 -9.86
CA ASN A 48 -14.86 10.04 -11.16
C ASN A 48 -13.91 9.17 -12.00
N ILE A 49 -12.59 9.31 -11.83
CA ILE A 49 -11.63 8.42 -12.51
C ILE A 49 -11.82 6.98 -12.06
N ILE A 50 -11.93 6.75 -10.74
CA ILE A 50 -12.18 5.42 -10.19
C ILE A 50 -13.48 4.86 -10.77
N ASP A 51 -14.57 5.63 -10.67
CA ASP A 51 -15.88 5.16 -11.11
C ASP A 51 -16.00 4.92 -12.62
N LYS A 52 -15.30 5.71 -13.45
CA LYS A 52 -15.40 5.62 -14.92
C LYS A 52 -14.38 4.70 -15.56
N TYR A 53 -13.18 4.58 -14.98
CA TYR A 53 -12.04 3.95 -15.65
C TYR A 53 -11.41 2.80 -14.85
N LEU A 54 -11.65 2.70 -13.55
CA LEU A 54 -11.08 1.65 -12.70
C LEU A 54 -12.13 0.67 -12.18
N MET A 55 -13.40 0.88 -12.52
CA MET A 55 -14.53 0.06 -12.11
C MET A 55 -15.37 -0.35 -13.32
N GLU A 56 -15.78 -1.60 -13.38
CA GLU A 56 -16.73 -2.14 -14.37
C GLU A 56 -17.71 -3.09 -13.64
N ASP A 57 -19.01 -2.90 -13.84
CA ASP A 57 -20.07 -3.68 -13.19
C ASP A 57 -19.90 -3.83 -11.66
N GLY A 58 -19.41 -2.78 -11.00
CA GLY A 58 -19.18 -2.75 -9.55
C GLY A 58 -17.95 -3.54 -9.09
N LYS A 59 -17.08 -3.98 -10.00
CA LYS A 59 -15.82 -4.67 -9.70
C LYS A 59 -14.63 -3.80 -10.13
N PRO A 60 -13.51 -3.84 -9.39
CA PRO A 60 -12.30 -3.16 -9.81
C PRO A 60 -11.70 -3.82 -11.05
N LEU A 61 -11.18 -3.00 -11.96
CA LEU A 61 -10.42 -3.40 -13.15
C LEU A 61 -8.93 -3.60 -12.87
N ILE A 62 -8.48 -3.26 -11.67
CA ILE A 62 -7.11 -3.42 -11.19
C ILE A 62 -7.08 -4.32 -9.96
N ASP A 63 -5.95 -4.95 -9.67
CA ASP A 63 -5.78 -5.80 -8.49
C ASP A 63 -5.16 -5.07 -7.29
N VAL A 64 -4.41 -4.01 -7.57
CA VAL A 64 -3.60 -3.24 -6.63
C VAL A 64 -3.27 -1.88 -7.24
N ALA A 65 -3.13 -0.84 -6.42
CA ALA A 65 -2.68 0.47 -6.85
C ALA A 65 -1.36 0.86 -6.18
N ILE A 66 -0.43 1.44 -6.94
CA ILE A 66 0.75 2.12 -6.38
C ILE A 66 0.48 3.63 -6.45
N ASN A 67 0.31 4.27 -5.30
CA ASN A 67 0.19 5.71 -5.19
C ASN A 67 1.57 6.35 -5.04
N THR A 68 1.83 7.36 -5.86
CA THR A 68 3.10 8.09 -5.90
C THR A 68 2.90 9.59 -5.66
N ILE A 69 1.77 9.98 -5.05
CA ILE A 69 1.45 11.38 -4.77
C ILE A 69 1.51 11.61 -3.26
N SER A 70 2.22 12.66 -2.85
CA SER A 70 2.50 13.00 -1.46
C SER A 70 1.39 13.85 -0.84
N SER A 71 0.27 13.23 -0.46
CA SER A 71 -0.79 13.78 0.41
C SER A 71 -1.86 12.71 0.67
N SER A 72 -2.87 13.04 1.47
CA SER A 72 -4.11 12.26 1.60
C SER A 72 -4.94 12.41 0.31
N VAL A 73 -5.12 11.33 -0.44
CA VAL A 73 -6.01 11.28 -1.61
C VAL A 73 -7.46 11.54 -1.19
N VAL A 74 -7.88 11.07 -0.02
CA VAL A 74 -9.25 11.27 0.48
C VAL A 74 -9.53 12.72 0.82
N THR A 75 -8.62 13.38 1.54
CA THR A 75 -8.77 14.78 1.95
C THR A 75 -8.68 15.71 0.74
N GLU A 76 -7.70 15.49 -0.14
CA GLU A 76 -7.50 16.32 -1.33
C GLU A 76 -8.66 16.16 -2.33
N ALA A 77 -9.26 14.96 -2.44
CA ALA A 77 -10.42 14.74 -3.31
C ALA A 77 -11.69 15.46 -2.81
N LYS A 78 -11.78 15.76 -1.50
CA LYS A 78 -12.88 16.53 -0.91
C LYS A 78 -12.69 18.03 -1.08
N PHE A 79 -11.44 18.49 -1.17
CA PHE A 79 -11.13 19.91 -1.11
C PHE A 79 -11.79 20.66 -2.27
N ASN A 80 -12.74 21.55 -1.93
CA ASN A 80 -13.58 22.29 -2.89
C ASN A 80 -14.34 21.40 -3.90
N SER A 81 -14.57 20.12 -3.61
CA SER A 81 -15.37 19.26 -4.48
C SER A 81 -16.87 19.55 -4.28
N PRO A 82 -17.64 19.72 -5.36
CA PRO A 82 -19.09 19.88 -5.28
C PRO A 82 -19.83 18.55 -5.05
N LEU A 83 -19.14 17.40 -5.15
CA LEU A 83 -19.75 16.08 -5.03
C LEU A 83 -20.02 15.69 -3.56
N PRO A 84 -21.14 15.00 -3.29
CA PRO A 84 -21.37 14.40 -1.99
C PRO A 84 -20.25 13.43 -1.65
N ASP A 85 -19.85 13.44 -0.38
CA ASP A 85 -18.78 12.57 0.08
C ASP A 85 -19.23 11.10 0.13
N TYR A 86 -18.36 10.20 -0.33
CA TYR A 86 -18.56 8.76 -0.26
C TYR A 86 -17.19 8.06 -0.17
N PRO A 87 -17.12 6.84 0.41
CA PRO A 87 -15.85 6.15 0.62
C PRO A 87 -15.34 5.51 -0.68
N PHE A 88 -14.88 6.33 -1.61
CA PHE A 88 -14.50 5.92 -2.97
C PHE A 88 -13.31 4.94 -3.02
N LEU A 89 -12.41 4.98 -2.02
CA LEU A 89 -11.33 3.99 -1.90
C LEU A 89 -11.85 2.63 -1.43
N GLU A 90 -12.81 2.59 -0.51
CA GLU A 90 -13.49 1.35 -0.11
C GLU A 90 -14.29 0.76 -1.27
N ARG A 91 -14.92 1.62 -2.08
CA ARG A 91 -15.62 1.20 -3.30
C ARG A 91 -14.70 0.56 -4.33
N LEU A 92 -13.48 1.06 -4.48
CA LEU A 92 -12.46 0.45 -5.34
C LEU A 92 -12.04 -0.93 -4.80
N ASP A 93 -12.01 -1.12 -3.48
CA ASP A 93 -11.73 -2.40 -2.81
C ASP A 93 -10.43 -3.06 -3.31
N VAL A 94 -9.33 -2.31 -3.42
CA VAL A 94 -8.01 -2.89 -3.73
C VAL A 94 -6.95 -2.39 -2.75
N PRO A 95 -5.88 -3.14 -2.50
CA PRO A 95 -4.75 -2.63 -1.74
C PRO A 95 -4.15 -1.41 -2.45
N ILE A 96 -3.91 -0.34 -1.70
CA ILE A 96 -3.27 0.89 -2.19
C ILE A 96 -1.95 1.05 -1.47
N LEU A 97 -0.86 1.03 -2.23
CA LEU A 97 0.51 1.10 -1.73
C LEU A 97 1.05 2.50 -1.93
N GLN A 98 1.29 3.24 -0.85
CA GLN A 98 1.97 4.52 -0.92
C GLN A 98 3.47 4.29 -1.07
N SER A 99 4.07 4.84 -2.12
CA SER A 99 5.52 4.88 -2.28
C SER A 99 6.02 6.32 -2.15
N PRO A 100 6.71 6.64 -1.02
CA PRO A 100 7.26 7.97 -0.81
C PRO A 100 8.19 8.42 -1.94
N MET A 101 8.22 9.73 -2.20
CA MET A 101 9.19 10.33 -3.11
C MET A 101 10.20 11.13 -2.32
N LEU A 102 11.49 10.79 -2.42
CA LEU A 102 12.48 11.53 -1.64
C LEU A 102 12.71 12.92 -2.24
N VAL A 103 12.78 13.94 -1.40
CA VAL A 103 13.16 15.32 -1.76
C VAL A 103 14.67 15.51 -1.89
N LYS A 104 15.44 14.51 -1.45
CA LYS A 104 16.91 14.49 -1.48
C LYS A 104 17.44 13.46 -2.48
N SER A 105 18.73 13.53 -2.80
CA SER A 105 19.39 12.55 -3.66
C SER A 105 19.48 11.18 -3.00
N GLU A 106 19.62 10.11 -3.80
CA GLU A 106 19.80 8.76 -3.26
C GLU A 106 21.02 8.66 -2.34
N SER A 107 22.13 9.32 -2.69
CA SER A 107 23.34 9.33 -1.87
C SER A 107 23.14 9.97 -0.50
N GLU A 108 22.43 11.10 -0.44
CA GLU A 108 22.12 11.79 0.82
C GLU A 108 21.17 10.97 1.68
N TRP A 109 20.17 10.33 1.05
CA TRP A 109 19.24 9.45 1.76
C TRP A 109 19.96 8.23 2.36
N ARG A 110 20.85 7.57 1.60
CA ARG A 110 21.64 6.42 2.09
C ARG A 110 22.60 6.78 3.21
N GLY A 111 23.15 8.00 3.20
CA GLY A 111 24.00 8.51 4.27
C GLY A 111 23.24 9.02 5.50
N SER A 112 21.91 9.11 5.43
CA SER A 112 21.08 9.64 6.51
C SER A 112 20.69 8.57 7.51
N ILE A 113 20.91 8.82 8.81
CA ILE A 113 20.39 7.96 9.88
C ILE A 113 18.88 8.09 10.09
N PHE A 114 18.26 9.15 9.54
CA PHE A 114 16.83 9.41 9.69
C PHE A 114 16.03 8.90 8.49
N GLY A 115 16.67 8.72 7.32
CA GLY A 115 15.99 8.38 6.07
C GLY A 115 15.13 9.55 5.57
N LEU A 116 13.84 9.54 5.91
CA LEU A 116 12.88 10.59 5.55
C LEU A 116 13.04 11.83 6.44
N THR A 117 12.76 13.00 5.87
CA THR A 117 12.59 14.28 6.56
C THR A 117 11.23 14.33 7.25
N THR A 118 11.07 15.26 8.19
CA THR A 118 9.78 15.49 8.87
C THR A 118 8.65 15.81 7.90
N ALA A 119 8.94 16.54 6.82
CA ALA A 119 7.96 16.86 5.80
C ALA A 119 7.53 15.62 5.00
N GLU A 120 8.50 14.80 4.55
CA GLU A 120 8.20 13.53 3.87
C GLU A 120 7.41 12.58 4.77
N ILE A 121 7.72 12.51 6.08
CA ILE A 121 6.93 11.72 7.03
C ILE A 121 5.48 12.24 7.10
N ALA A 122 5.27 13.55 7.14
CA ALA A 122 3.91 14.10 7.19
C ALA A 122 3.12 13.78 5.91
N TYR A 123 3.70 14.05 4.74
CA TYR A 123 2.99 14.00 3.46
C TYR A 123 2.96 12.61 2.79
N ASP A 124 3.99 11.79 2.98
CA ASP A 124 4.11 10.47 2.33
C ASP A 124 3.89 9.29 3.28
N VAL A 125 3.74 9.53 4.59
CA VAL A 125 3.48 8.48 5.59
C VAL A 125 2.20 8.79 6.34
N ALA A 126 2.18 9.85 7.16
CA ALA A 126 1.07 10.11 8.07
C ALA A 126 -0.26 10.37 7.33
N PHE A 127 -0.29 11.27 6.33
CA PHE A 127 -1.54 11.53 5.60
C PHE A 127 -2.05 10.33 4.80
N PRO A 128 -1.20 9.59 4.05
CA PRO A 128 -1.64 8.35 3.40
C PRO A 128 -2.07 7.25 4.39
N GLU A 129 -1.50 7.18 5.59
CA GLU A 129 -1.95 6.25 6.66
C GLU A 129 -3.40 6.53 7.09
N PHE A 130 -3.79 7.81 7.22
CA PHE A 130 -5.18 8.18 7.52
C PHE A 130 -6.17 7.75 6.42
N ASP A 131 -5.71 7.60 5.18
CA ASP A 131 -6.52 7.08 4.07
C ASP A 131 -6.60 5.53 4.06
N GLY A 132 -5.86 4.85 4.94
CA GLY A 132 -5.75 3.39 4.95
C GLY A 132 -4.77 2.81 3.93
N GLN A 133 -3.87 3.63 3.36
CA GLN A 133 -2.86 3.16 2.41
C GLN A 133 -1.74 2.39 3.13
N ILE A 134 -1.19 1.38 2.46
CA ILE A 134 -0.04 0.62 2.94
C ILE A 134 1.23 1.37 2.58
N ILE A 135 1.96 1.84 3.59
CA ILE A 135 3.22 2.56 3.39
C ILE A 135 4.33 1.57 2.99
N THR A 136 5.02 1.85 1.89
CA THR A 136 6.09 1.00 1.35
C THR A 136 7.48 1.60 1.57
N VAL A 137 8.28 1.68 0.51
CA VAL A 137 9.64 2.25 0.50
C VAL A 137 9.72 3.31 -0.59
N PRO A 138 10.65 4.27 -0.48
CA PRO A 138 10.80 5.30 -1.50
C PRO A 138 11.29 4.72 -2.82
N HIS A 139 10.51 4.83 -3.89
CA HIS A 139 10.89 4.31 -5.21
C HIS A 139 11.82 5.25 -5.98
N CYS A 140 11.89 6.53 -5.62
CA CYS A 140 12.70 7.52 -6.32
C CYS A 140 13.37 8.52 -5.37
N SER A 141 14.41 9.16 -5.91
CA SER A 141 15.10 10.29 -5.32
C SER A 141 14.90 11.57 -6.14
N THR A 142 15.30 12.70 -5.56
CA THR A 142 15.26 13.99 -6.23
C THR A 142 16.67 14.54 -6.39
N VAL A 143 16.99 14.99 -7.59
CA VAL A 143 18.24 15.69 -7.91
C VAL A 143 17.90 17.12 -8.32
N HIS A 144 18.60 18.08 -7.72
CA HIS A 144 18.53 19.48 -8.09
C HIS A 144 19.59 19.77 -9.15
N GLU A 145 19.14 20.06 -10.37
CA GLU A 145 19.98 20.45 -11.49
C GLU A 145 19.86 21.97 -11.73
N THR A 146 20.71 22.54 -12.58
CA THR A 146 20.75 24.00 -12.82
C THR A 146 19.45 24.52 -13.46
N ASP A 147 18.75 23.67 -14.21
CA ASP A 147 17.52 23.96 -14.95
C ASP A 147 16.24 23.49 -14.22
N GLY A 148 16.36 22.84 -13.06
CA GLY A 148 15.20 22.48 -12.25
C GLY A 148 15.39 21.28 -11.33
N ILE A 149 14.29 20.59 -11.09
CA ILE A 149 14.22 19.43 -10.21
C ILE A 149 13.89 18.21 -11.07
N LYS A 150 14.67 17.15 -10.90
CA LYS A 150 14.46 15.88 -11.62
C LYS A 150 14.29 14.74 -10.63
N HIS A 151 13.30 13.89 -10.87
CA HIS A 151 13.13 12.68 -10.07
C HIS A 151 13.81 11.50 -10.75
N VAL A 152 14.66 10.80 -9.99
CA VAL A 152 15.48 9.70 -10.47
C VAL A 152 15.04 8.42 -9.77
N PRO A 153 14.64 7.36 -10.51
CA PRO A 153 14.26 6.10 -9.90
C PRO A 153 15.42 5.49 -9.12
N ILE A 154 15.10 4.91 -7.96
CA ILE A 154 16.02 4.04 -7.22
C ILE A 154 15.67 2.61 -7.62
N GLU A 155 16.46 2.03 -8.52
CA GLU A 155 16.13 0.78 -9.22
C GLU A 155 15.73 -0.36 -8.26
N GLN A 156 16.54 -0.62 -7.23
CA GLN A 156 16.25 -1.67 -6.27
C GLN A 156 14.96 -1.40 -5.48
N ARG A 157 14.69 -0.15 -5.11
CA ARG A 157 13.47 0.20 -4.36
C ARG A 157 12.22 0.15 -5.24
N THR A 158 12.35 0.57 -6.50
CA THR A 158 11.28 0.40 -7.50
C THR A 158 10.91 -1.08 -7.62
N LYS A 159 11.90 -1.97 -7.69
CA LYS A 159 11.68 -3.41 -7.70
C LYS A 159 10.98 -3.89 -6.43
N ASP A 160 11.43 -3.47 -5.25
CA ASP A 160 10.84 -3.84 -3.96
C ASP A 160 9.34 -3.45 -3.88
N VAL A 161 9.00 -2.22 -4.30
CA VAL A 161 7.60 -1.72 -4.31
C VAL A 161 6.74 -2.55 -5.27
N VAL A 162 7.23 -2.81 -6.48
CA VAL A 162 6.49 -3.59 -7.47
C VAL A 162 6.33 -5.05 -7.02
N GLU A 163 7.36 -5.65 -6.44
CA GLU A 163 7.27 -7.02 -5.92
C GLU A 163 6.21 -7.11 -4.81
N MET A 164 6.15 -6.11 -3.92
CA MET A 164 5.09 -5.98 -2.91
C MET A 164 3.71 -5.86 -3.56
N ALA A 165 3.58 -5.00 -4.58
CA ALA A 165 2.31 -4.79 -5.29
C ALA A 165 1.81 -6.07 -5.97
N ILE A 166 2.67 -6.78 -6.69
CA ILE A 166 2.33 -8.05 -7.36
C ILE A 166 1.88 -9.10 -6.33
N ARG A 167 2.54 -9.19 -5.17
CA ARG A 167 2.14 -10.12 -4.09
C ARG A 167 0.76 -9.77 -3.51
N TRP A 168 0.48 -8.49 -3.31
CA TRP A 168 -0.84 -8.01 -2.85
C TRP A 168 -1.93 -8.29 -3.88
N GLY A 169 -1.72 -7.92 -5.15
CA GLY A 169 -2.69 -8.17 -6.22
C GLY A 169 -2.96 -9.66 -6.41
N ARG A 170 -1.92 -10.50 -6.34
CA ARG A 170 -2.06 -11.96 -6.44
C ARG A 170 -2.91 -12.56 -5.32
N LEU A 171 -2.92 -11.99 -4.11
CA LEU A 171 -3.62 -12.56 -2.96
C LEU A 171 -5.14 -12.70 -3.20
N ARG A 172 -5.75 -11.77 -3.97
CA ARG A 172 -7.17 -11.81 -4.35
C ARG A 172 -7.50 -13.02 -5.24
N HIS A 173 -6.54 -13.50 -6.02
CA HIS A 173 -6.71 -14.59 -6.99
C HIS A 173 -6.38 -15.98 -6.45
N ILE A 174 -5.78 -16.08 -5.26
CA ILE A 174 -5.50 -17.37 -4.63
C ILE A 174 -6.76 -17.84 -3.91
N PRO A 175 -7.30 -19.04 -4.20
CA PRO A 175 -8.39 -19.62 -3.43
C PRO A 175 -7.99 -19.87 -1.97
N ASN A 176 -8.91 -19.75 -1.01
CA ASN A 176 -8.58 -19.84 0.43
C ASN A 176 -7.92 -21.17 0.82
N ASP A 177 -8.31 -22.29 0.19
CA ASP A 177 -7.73 -23.62 0.41
C ASP A 177 -6.25 -23.75 -0.04
N ARG A 178 -5.78 -22.79 -0.85
CA ARG A 178 -4.39 -22.69 -1.33
C ARG A 178 -3.61 -21.55 -0.68
N LYS A 179 -4.27 -20.66 0.08
CA LYS A 179 -3.58 -19.60 0.82
C LYS A 179 -2.80 -20.19 1.98
N LYS A 180 -1.54 -19.76 2.11
CA LYS A 180 -0.68 -20.11 3.25
C LYS A 180 -0.47 -18.86 4.10
N VAL A 181 -0.90 -18.92 5.34
CA VAL A 181 -0.81 -17.81 6.30
C VAL A 181 0.15 -18.22 7.42
N ALA A 182 1.11 -17.34 7.72
CA ALA A 182 1.99 -17.50 8.87
C ALA A 182 1.52 -16.55 9.98
N ILE A 183 1.39 -17.07 11.20
CA ILE A 183 1.11 -16.29 12.41
C ILE A 183 2.39 -16.26 13.24
N LEU A 184 2.92 -15.07 13.48
CA LEU A 184 4.19 -14.88 14.19
C LEU A 184 3.91 -14.42 15.62
N PHE A 185 4.43 -15.15 16.60
CA PHE A 185 4.36 -14.78 18.00
C PHE A 185 5.55 -13.90 18.37
N TYR A 186 5.27 -12.72 18.92
CA TYR A 186 6.30 -11.90 19.55
C TYR A 186 6.60 -12.46 20.95
N MET A 187 7.89 -12.62 21.25
CA MET A 187 8.39 -13.20 22.49
C MET A 187 9.53 -12.35 23.01
N TYR A 188 9.23 -11.32 23.80
CA TYR A 188 10.25 -10.52 24.47
C TYR A 188 9.89 -10.26 25.94
N PRO A 189 10.79 -10.56 26.89
CA PRO A 189 12.06 -11.29 26.74
C PRO A 189 11.87 -12.70 26.14
N PRO A 190 12.89 -13.29 25.46
CA PRO A 190 12.75 -14.53 24.68
C PRO A 190 12.60 -15.76 25.58
N GLN A 191 11.41 -15.92 26.15
CA GLN A 191 10.99 -17.08 26.94
C GLN A 191 9.65 -17.56 26.41
N ILE A 192 9.45 -18.88 26.39
CA ILE A 192 8.21 -19.54 25.96
C ILE A 192 7.01 -19.02 26.78
N SER A 193 7.22 -18.77 28.08
CA SER A 193 6.25 -18.16 29.00
C SER A 193 5.78 -16.75 28.59
N ASN A 194 6.58 -16.02 27.81
CA ASN A 194 6.23 -14.67 27.31
C ASN A 194 5.63 -14.71 25.90
N GLY A 195 5.44 -15.90 25.33
CA GLY A 195 4.93 -16.04 23.98
C GLY A 195 3.50 -15.55 23.86
N GLY A 196 3.27 -14.64 22.91
CA GLY A 196 1.97 -14.02 22.72
C GLY A 196 1.66 -12.90 23.72
N SER A 197 2.67 -12.31 24.37
CA SER A 197 2.47 -11.07 25.11
C SER A 197 2.12 -9.93 24.14
N ALA A 198 0.85 -9.51 24.17
CA ALA A 198 0.33 -8.37 23.42
C ALA A 198 -0.50 -7.50 24.37
N ALA A 199 -0.20 -6.19 24.40
CA ALA A 199 -0.85 -5.28 25.35
C ALA A 199 -2.36 -5.20 25.09
N GLY A 200 -3.16 -5.55 26.10
CA GLY A 200 -4.62 -5.49 26.03
C GLY A 200 -5.29 -6.57 25.18
N LEU A 201 -4.56 -7.61 24.75
CA LEU A 201 -5.08 -8.67 23.90
C LEU A 201 -4.87 -10.06 24.54
N ASP A 202 -5.91 -10.88 24.58
CA ASP A 202 -5.76 -12.31 24.85
C ASP A 202 -5.35 -13.01 23.55
N THR A 203 -4.03 -13.12 23.32
CA THR A 203 -3.47 -13.60 22.06
C THR A 203 -3.90 -15.02 21.70
N PHE A 204 -3.93 -15.93 22.68
CA PHE A 204 -4.31 -17.32 22.40
C PHE A 204 -5.80 -17.47 22.11
N GLU A 205 -6.65 -16.77 22.86
CA GLU A 205 -8.09 -16.74 22.57
C GLU A 205 -8.35 -16.12 21.19
N SER A 206 -7.66 -15.01 20.86
CA SER A 206 -7.80 -14.32 19.58
C SER A 206 -7.36 -15.20 18.40
N ILE A 207 -6.24 -15.90 18.52
CA ILE A 207 -5.75 -16.80 17.46
C ILE A 207 -6.62 -18.06 17.36
N SER A 208 -7.12 -18.61 18.48
CA SER A 208 -8.07 -19.73 18.45
C SER A 208 -9.33 -19.35 17.66
N ASN A 209 -9.90 -18.17 17.94
CA ASN A 209 -11.05 -17.63 17.21
C ASN A 209 -10.73 -17.33 15.73
N LEU A 210 -9.52 -16.83 15.43
CA LEU A 210 -9.06 -16.63 14.05
C LEU A 210 -8.98 -17.95 13.29
N LEU A 211 -8.37 -19.00 13.87
CA LEU A 211 -8.22 -20.30 13.21
C LEU A 211 -9.57 -20.98 12.94
N LYS A 212 -10.52 -20.90 13.89
CA LYS A 212 -11.90 -21.36 13.68
C LYS A 212 -12.56 -20.65 12.51
N ARG A 213 -12.47 -19.31 12.47
CA ARG A 213 -13.04 -18.49 11.39
C ARG A 213 -12.35 -18.72 10.04
N MET A 214 -11.04 -18.97 10.04
CA MET A 214 -10.31 -19.38 8.84
C MET A 214 -10.78 -20.74 8.32
N SER A 215 -11.01 -21.71 9.20
CA SER A 215 -11.60 -23.01 8.83
C SER A 215 -12.97 -22.83 8.19
N GLU A 216 -13.85 -22.04 8.80
CA GLU A 216 -15.19 -21.72 8.27
C GLU A 216 -15.13 -21.01 6.91
N ALA A 217 -14.13 -20.14 6.72
CA ALA A 217 -13.88 -19.44 5.46
C ALA A 217 -13.21 -20.33 4.38
N GLY A 218 -12.98 -21.62 4.65
CA GLY A 218 -12.45 -22.59 3.69
C GLY A 218 -10.93 -22.58 3.55
N TYR A 219 -10.18 -22.04 4.51
CA TYR A 219 -8.73 -22.21 4.54
C TYR A 219 -8.39 -23.66 4.90
N LYS A 220 -7.35 -24.19 4.26
CA LYS A 220 -6.85 -25.53 4.58
C LYS A 220 -6.06 -25.48 5.89
N LEU A 221 -6.63 -26.09 6.94
CA LEU A 221 -5.99 -26.25 8.24
C LEU A 221 -5.98 -27.75 8.59
N ASP A 222 -4.81 -28.27 8.96
CA ASP A 222 -4.67 -29.67 9.38
C ASP A 222 -5.14 -29.88 10.83
N TRP A 223 -5.32 -28.79 11.58
CA TRP A 223 -5.81 -28.77 12.94
C TRP A 223 -6.39 -27.38 13.28
N VAL A 224 -7.45 -27.38 14.08
CA VAL A 224 -8.09 -26.19 14.63
C VAL A 224 -8.21 -26.38 16.14
N PRO A 225 -7.76 -25.42 16.97
CA PRO A 225 -7.82 -25.57 18.41
C PRO A 225 -9.26 -25.53 18.95
N ASP A 226 -9.56 -26.36 19.94
CA ASP A 226 -10.86 -26.33 20.63
C ASP A 226 -11.04 -25.03 21.43
N ASP A 227 -9.99 -24.56 22.09
CA ASP A 227 -9.97 -23.35 22.90
C ASP A 227 -8.57 -22.72 23.01
N ARG A 228 -8.43 -21.65 23.81
CA ARG A 228 -7.14 -21.01 24.10
C ARG A 228 -6.09 -21.96 24.69
N LYS A 229 -6.51 -22.97 25.47
CA LYS A 229 -5.62 -23.86 26.20
C LYS A 229 -5.04 -24.89 25.23
N ASP A 230 -5.85 -25.48 24.37
CA ASP A 230 -5.38 -26.38 23.31
C ASP A 230 -4.36 -25.68 22.39
N LEU A 231 -4.61 -24.42 22.04
CA LEU A 231 -3.64 -23.64 21.28
C LEU A 231 -2.33 -23.39 22.04
N SER A 232 -2.44 -22.97 23.30
CA SER A 232 -1.26 -22.73 24.14
C SER A 232 -0.44 -24.00 24.31
N ASP A 233 -1.08 -25.12 24.63
CA ASP A 233 -0.42 -26.41 24.88
C ASP A 233 0.32 -26.90 23.64
N ARG A 234 -0.23 -26.69 22.43
CA ARG A 234 0.42 -27.09 21.17
C ARG A 234 1.59 -26.20 20.75
N VAL A 235 1.49 -24.89 20.98
CA VAL A 235 2.51 -23.93 20.51
C VAL A 235 3.66 -23.78 21.52
N MET A 236 3.40 -24.05 22.80
CA MET A 236 4.36 -23.88 23.90
C MET A 236 5.01 -25.19 24.38
N SER A 237 4.66 -26.33 23.79
CA SER A 237 5.34 -27.63 24.00
C SER A 237 6.70 -27.69 23.32
#